data_AF-A0A067PQ87-F1
#
_entry.id   AF-A0A067PQ87-F1
#
_cell.length_a   1.000
_cell.length_b   1.000
_cell.length_c   1.000
_cell.angle_alpha   90.00
_cell.angle_beta   90.00
_cell.angle_gamma   90.00
#
_symmetry.space_group_name_H-M   'P 1'
#
loop_
_entity.id
_entity.type
_entity.pdbx_description
1 polymer ?
#
loop_
_entity_poly.entity_id
_entity_poly.type
_entity_poly.pdbx_seq_one_letter_code
_entity_poly.pdbx_strand_id
1 'polypeptide(L)'
;MTYLFLPLGFNSMVLVPDVDEPQGPEYHISISMNCFNPSSFITTLREGCNEDGRYVGDFEMGGLQKTTTVCMGATAYPMPKVLNSNVFSSRSHDWSFDSTQLHWDCVFVEVKRVRRFCYRSRLDRHTILAEFRPPRVRKGGNLKPGLPAQLVLNPAGRPLFHHILMSALIIERVRLQVDPRG
;
A
#
# COMPACT_ATOMS: atom_id res chain seq x y z
N MET A 1 -12.77 -7.98 -8.05
CA MET A 1 -13.45 -7.03 -7.14
C MET A 1 -12.66 -5.75 -7.15
N THR A 2 -13.31 -4.60 -7.30
CA THR A 2 -12.62 -3.30 -7.22
C THR A 2 -12.86 -2.72 -5.83
N TYR A 3 -11.82 -2.13 -5.25
CA TYR A 3 -11.86 -1.44 -3.98
C TYR A 3 -11.45 0.03 -4.16
N LEU A 4 -12.08 0.93 -3.41
CA LEU A 4 -11.80 2.36 -3.40
C LEU A 4 -11.21 2.77 -2.06
N PHE A 5 -10.15 3.57 -2.10
CA PHE A 5 -9.59 4.22 -0.91
C PHE A 5 -10.27 5.57 -0.72
N LEU A 6 -11.17 5.68 0.26
CA LEU A 6 -11.95 6.89 0.53
C LEU A 6 -11.49 7.56 1.82
N PRO A 7 -11.27 8.90 1.83
CA PRO A 7 -10.96 9.61 3.06
C PRO A 7 -12.13 9.49 4.04
N LEU A 8 -11.84 9.21 5.31
CA LEU A 8 -12.84 9.12 6.38
C LEU A 8 -12.68 10.25 7.40
N GLY A 9 -11.44 10.63 7.72
CA GLY A 9 -11.12 11.66 8.71
C GLY A 9 -9.77 12.33 8.45
N PHE A 10 -9.27 13.07 9.45
CA PHE A 10 -8.05 13.88 9.30
C PHE A 10 -6.80 13.06 8.95
N ASN A 11 -6.65 11.87 9.54
CA ASN A 11 -5.51 10.98 9.31
C ASN A 11 -5.97 9.55 9.02
N SER A 12 -7.16 9.38 8.46
CA SER A 12 -7.70 8.05 8.18
C SER A 12 -8.46 7.99 6.87
N MET A 13 -8.45 6.79 6.30
CA MET A 13 -9.21 6.42 5.13
C MET A 13 -9.76 5.01 5.31
N VAL A 14 -10.74 4.68 4.50
CA VAL A 14 -11.34 3.35 4.45
C VAL A 14 -11.16 2.72 3.08
N LEU A 15 -11.05 1.39 3.06
CA LEU A 15 -11.12 0.59 1.86
C LEU A 15 -12.54 0.02 1.75
N VAL A 16 -13.27 0.45 0.73
CA VAL A 16 -14.64 0.00 0.46
C VAL A 16 -14.69 -0.76 -0.87
N PRO A 17 -15.48 -1.83 -0.98
CA PRO A 17 -15.74 -2.45 -2.28
C PRO A 17 -16.56 -1.49 -3.16
N ASP A 18 -16.22 -1.45 -4.44
CA ASP A 18 -16.91 -0.68 -5.49
C ASP A 18 -18.01 -1.57 -6.09
N VAL A 19 -19.16 -1.59 -5.42
CA VAL A 19 -20.33 -2.43 -5.73
C VAL A 19 -21.60 -1.59 -5.67
N ASP A 20 -22.62 -1.96 -6.46
CA ASP A 20 -23.87 -1.20 -6.56
C ASP A 20 -24.66 -1.18 -5.24
N GLU A 21 -24.59 -2.27 -4.48
CA GLU A 21 -25.17 -2.36 -3.14
C GLU A 21 -24.12 -1.95 -2.09
N PRO A 22 -24.41 -0.99 -1.19
CA PRO A 22 -23.48 -0.55 -0.17
C PRO A 22 -23.05 -1.70 0.75
N GLN A 23 -21.88 -2.27 0.49
CA GLN A 23 -21.18 -3.09 1.45
C GLN A 23 -20.33 -2.15 2.32
N GLY A 24 -20.38 -2.33 3.64
CA GLY A 24 -19.62 -1.51 4.58
C GLY A 24 -18.10 -1.58 4.32
N PRO A 25 -17.32 -0.64 4.87
CA PRO A 25 -15.87 -0.68 4.75
C PRO A 25 -15.27 -2.02 5.21
N GLU A 26 -14.39 -2.58 4.40
CA GLU A 26 -13.67 -3.81 4.75
C GLU A 26 -12.43 -3.52 5.58
N TYR A 27 -11.80 -2.35 5.40
CA TYR A 27 -10.62 -1.97 6.16
C TYR A 27 -10.60 -0.49 6.53
N HIS A 28 -10.09 -0.22 7.72
CA HIS A 28 -9.76 1.09 8.23
C HIS A 28 -8.25 1.26 8.22
N ILE A 29 -7.80 2.37 7.64
CA ILE A 29 -6.38 2.70 7.48
C ILE A 29 -6.16 4.04 8.14
N SER A 30 -5.37 4.07 9.22
CA SER A 30 -5.05 5.30 9.94
C SER A 30 -3.55 5.60 9.92
N ILE A 31 -3.23 6.87 10.13
CA ILE A 31 -1.87 7.37 10.26
C ILE A 31 -1.76 8.05 11.61
N SER A 32 -0.76 7.68 12.39
CA SER A 32 -0.43 8.32 13.66
C SER A 32 1.02 8.78 13.65
N MET A 33 1.30 9.87 14.37
CA MET A 33 2.67 10.35 14.58
C MET A 33 3.31 9.55 15.71
N ASN A 34 4.57 9.14 15.53
CA ASN A 34 5.35 8.62 16.64
C ASN A 34 5.72 9.78 17.57
N CYS A 35 5.13 9.85 18.76
CA CYS A 35 5.36 10.96 19.70
C CYS A 35 6.81 11.07 20.18
N PHE A 36 7.60 9.99 20.10
CA PHE A 36 9.03 9.98 20.45
C PHE A 36 9.94 10.28 19.26
N ASN A 37 9.43 10.11 18.05
CA ASN A 37 10.10 10.50 16.82
C ASN A 37 9.11 11.21 15.88
N PRO A 38 8.85 12.51 16.08
CA PRO A 38 7.84 13.25 15.32
C PRO A 38 8.10 13.33 13.81
N SER A 39 9.29 12.95 13.37
CA SER A 39 9.63 12.83 11.94
C SER A 39 9.14 11.51 11.31
N SER A 40 8.58 10.61 12.14
CA SER A 40 8.13 9.28 11.77
C SER A 40 6.63 9.11 12.00
N PHE A 41 5.96 8.46 11.04
CA PHE A 41 4.53 8.17 11.14
C PHE A 41 4.25 6.70 10.88
N ILE A 42 3.36 6.15 11.69
CA ILE A 42 2.92 4.77 11.67
C ILE A 42 1.61 4.72 10.88
N THR A 43 1.58 3.92 9.81
CA THR A 43 0.34 3.59 9.11
C THR A 43 -0.18 2.25 9.61
N THR A 44 -1.38 2.24 10.18
CA THR A 44 -2.01 1.05 10.76
C THR A 44 -3.16 0.58 9.89
N LEU A 45 -3.26 -0.73 9.69
CA LEU A 45 -4.32 -1.40 8.96
C LEU A 45 -5.17 -2.25 9.92
N ARG A 46 -6.48 -2.04 9.90
CA ARG A 46 -7.47 -2.79 10.67
C ARG A 46 -8.63 -3.22 9.79
N GLU A 47 -9.27 -4.32 10.13
CA GLU A 47 -10.52 -4.76 9.47
C GLU A 47 -11.72 -3.93 9.94
N GLY A 48 -12.69 -3.69 9.06
CA GLY A 48 -13.89 -2.91 9.34
C GLY A 48 -13.74 -1.42 9.05
N CYS A 49 -14.57 -0.59 9.67
CA CYS A 49 -14.70 0.83 9.32
C CYS A 49 -14.05 1.80 10.30
N ASN A 50 -13.47 1.30 11.41
CA ASN A 50 -12.97 2.14 12.49
C ASN A 50 -11.74 1.53 13.19
N GLU A 51 -11.27 2.20 14.25
CA GLU A 51 -10.07 1.83 15.01
C GLU A 51 -10.25 0.62 15.93
N ASP A 52 -11.50 0.24 16.24
CA ASP A 52 -11.83 -0.92 17.06
C ASP A 52 -11.73 -2.24 16.29
N GLY A 53 -11.54 -2.14 14.97
CA GLY A 53 -11.33 -3.25 14.06
C GLY A 53 -10.17 -4.17 14.43
N ARG A 54 -10.25 -5.44 14.00
CA ARG A 54 -9.17 -6.42 14.20
C ARG A 54 -7.88 -5.90 13.55
N TYR A 55 -6.81 -5.88 14.34
CA TYR A 55 -5.49 -5.47 13.86
C TYR A 55 -4.96 -6.44 12.80
N VAL A 56 -4.57 -5.91 11.64
CA VAL A 56 -3.95 -6.68 10.55
C VAL A 56 -2.44 -6.50 10.55
N GLY A 57 -1.98 -5.27 10.75
CA GLY A 57 -0.57 -4.92 10.69
C GLY A 57 -0.37 -3.41 10.67
N ASP A 58 0.89 -2.99 10.70
CA ASP A 58 1.30 -1.60 10.53
C ASP A 58 2.68 -1.51 9.89
N PHE A 59 3.05 -0.30 9.52
CA PHE A 59 4.42 0.01 9.17
C PHE A 59 4.78 1.43 9.56
N GLU A 60 6.02 1.61 9.99
CA GLU A 60 6.56 2.90 10.38
C GLU A 60 7.52 3.42 9.31
N MET A 61 7.27 4.65 8.86
CA MET A 61 8.13 5.33 7.88
C MET A 61 8.29 6.82 8.20
N GLY A 62 9.52 7.31 8.20
CA GLY A 62 9.84 8.74 8.26
C GLY A 62 11.21 9.03 8.87
N GLY A 63 11.62 10.30 8.79
CA GLY A 63 12.92 10.77 9.28
C GLY A 63 14.13 10.34 8.44
N LEU A 64 15.32 10.72 8.91
CA LEU A 64 16.63 10.34 8.35
C LEU A 64 17.10 8.94 8.79
N GLN A 65 16.37 8.26 9.69
CA GLN A 65 16.82 7.01 10.30
C GLN A 65 16.39 5.77 9.52
N LYS A 66 17.26 4.75 9.55
CA LYS A 66 17.15 3.49 8.79
C LYS A 66 16.20 2.45 9.40
N THR A 67 15.58 2.71 10.55
CA THR A 67 14.76 1.73 11.26
C THR A 67 13.30 1.87 10.88
N THR A 68 12.99 1.52 9.63
CA THR A 68 11.61 1.31 9.19
C THR A 68 11.25 -0.15 9.41
N THR A 69 10.10 -0.40 10.03
CA THR A 69 9.59 -1.74 10.34
C THR A 69 8.25 -1.96 9.68
N VAL A 70 7.94 -3.22 9.38
CA VAL A 70 6.64 -3.67 8.93
C VAL A 70 6.20 -4.80 9.84
N CYS A 71 4.99 -4.67 10.37
CA CYS A 71 4.34 -5.63 11.23
C CYS A 71 3.13 -6.24 10.50
N MET A 72 3.00 -7.56 10.56
CA MET A 72 1.81 -8.29 10.12
C MET A 72 1.39 -9.21 11.26
N GLY A 73 0.25 -8.91 11.90
CA GLY A 73 -0.15 -9.57 13.14
C GLY A 73 0.93 -9.45 14.23
N ALA A 74 1.43 -10.57 14.72
CA ALA A 74 2.46 -10.60 15.77
C ALA A 74 3.91 -10.58 15.23
N THR A 75 4.10 -10.69 13.91
CA THR A 75 5.42 -10.78 13.29
C THR A 75 5.88 -9.41 12.83
N ALA A 76 7.14 -9.07 13.07
CA ALA A 76 7.74 -7.81 12.63
C ALA A 76 9.09 -8.04 11.96
N TYR A 77 9.33 -7.30 10.88
CA TYR A 77 10.61 -7.30 10.17
C TYR A 77 11.04 -5.89 9.77
N PRO A 78 12.35 -5.63 9.63
CA PRO A 78 12.85 -4.40 9.01
C PRO A 78 12.38 -4.29 7.56
N MET A 79 11.96 -3.10 7.13
CA MET A 79 11.50 -2.82 5.76
C MET A 79 12.49 -3.29 4.68
N PRO A 80 13.82 -3.09 4.79
CA PRO A 80 14.75 -3.54 3.75
C PRO A 80 14.80 -5.06 3.57
N LYS A 81 14.37 -5.84 4.57
CA LYS A 81 14.22 -7.30 4.48
C LYS A 81 12.93 -7.70 3.76
N VAL A 82 11.88 -6.89 3.91
CA VAL A 82 10.53 -7.22 3.43
C VAL A 82 10.29 -6.71 2.02
N LEU A 83 10.69 -5.47 1.73
CA LEU A 83 10.46 -4.82 0.45
C LEU A 83 11.80 -4.57 -0.24
N ASN A 84 12.13 -5.45 -1.19
CA ASN A 84 13.29 -5.25 -2.05
C ASN A 84 12.88 -4.45 -3.29
N SER A 85 13.28 -3.19 -3.34
CA SER A 85 13.22 -2.39 -4.56
C SER A 85 14.52 -2.54 -5.32
N ASN A 86 14.46 -2.91 -6.60
CA ASN A 86 15.63 -2.84 -7.45
C ASN A 86 16.11 -1.38 -7.51
N VAL A 87 17.27 -1.11 -6.91
CA VAL A 87 17.87 0.23 -6.73
C VAL A 87 18.00 0.99 -8.06
N PHE A 88 18.02 0.26 -9.18
CA PHE A 88 18.16 0.83 -10.52
C PHE A 88 16.83 1.17 -11.21
N SER A 89 15.67 0.83 -10.65
CA SER A 89 14.39 1.28 -11.19
C SER A 89 13.26 1.26 -10.16
N SER A 90 12.53 2.37 -10.02
CA SER A 90 11.23 2.46 -9.34
C SER A 90 10.11 1.65 -10.02
N ARG A 91 10.48 0.76 -10.96
CA ARG A 91 9.58 0.03 -11.83
C ARG A 91 9.13 -1.31 -11.26
N SER A 92 9.84 -1.87 -10.27
CA SER A 92 9.45 -3.16 -9.70
C SER A 92 9.80 -3.29 -8.23
N HIS A 93 8.94 -3.93 -7.46
CA HIS A 93 9.16 -4.21 -6.04
C HIS A 93 8.87 -5.67 -5.71
N ASP A 94 9.79 -6.31 -5.01
CA ASP A 94 9.62 -7.66 -4.48
C ASP A 94 9.24 -7.58 -3.01
N TRP A 95 8.10 -8.15 -2.65
CA TRP A 95 7.64 -8.29 -1.27
C TRP A 95 7.90 -9.72 -0.79
N SER A 96 8.55 -9.85 0.36
CA SER A 96 8.81 -11.12 1.02
C SER A 96 8.52 -11.00 2.51
N PHE A 97 7.47 -11.66 2.98
CA PHE A 97 7.10 -11.69 4.40
C PHE A 97 6.73 -13.12 4.77
N ASP A 98 7.51 -13.73 5.66
CA ASP A 98 7.46 -15.17 5.96
C ASP A 98 7.47 -16.04 4.69
N SER A 99 6.45 -16.88 4.50
CA SER A 99 6.29 -17.72 3.31
C SER A 99 5.58 -17.01 2.14
N THR A 100 5.16 -15.76 2.32
CA THR A 100 4.46 -15.00 1.28
C THR A 100 5.45 -14.19 0.46
N GLN A 101 5.50 -14.49 -0.82
CA GLN A 101 6.17 -13.68 -1.82
C GLN A 101 5.13 -12.99 -2.69
N LEU A 102 5.41 -11.76 -3.10
CA LEU A 102 4.66 -11.04 -4.13
C LEU A 102 5.64 -10.24 -4.98
N HIS A 103 5.27 -10.00 -6.23
CA HIS A 103 6.03 -9.15 -7.13
C HIS A 103 5.13 -8.06 -7.71
N TRP A 104 5.55 -6.82 -7.60
CA TRP A 104 4.85 -5.67 -8.15
C TRP A 104 5.59 -5.12 -9.35
N ASP A 105 4.95 -5.16 -10.52
CA ASP A 105 5.42 -4.49 -11.74
C ASP A 105 4.68 -3.16 -11.93
N CYS A 106 5.41 -2.05 -11.93
CA CYS A 106 4.91 -0.72 -12.22
C CYS A 106 4.99 -0.45 -13.73
N VAL A 107 3.82 -0.31 -14.36
CA VAL A 107 3.69 -0.01 -15.79
C VAL A 107 3.22 1.43 -15.96
N PHE A 108 3.98 2.22 -16.73
CA PHE A 108 3.55 3.54 -17.16
C PHE A 108 2.59 3.40 -18.34
N VAL A 109 1.33 3.78 -18.13
CA VAL A 109 0.29 3.74 -19.18
C VAL A 109 0.19 5.09 -19.90
N GLU A 110 0.49 6.18 -19.19
CA GLU A 110 0.62 7.54 -19.72
C GLU A 110 1.76 8.24 -18.95
N VAL A 111 2.26 9.40 -19.43
CA VAL A 111 3.37 10.19 -18.83
C VAL A 111 3.21 10.42 -17.30
N LYS A 112 1.99 10.33 -16.76
CA LYS A 112 1.68 10.49 -15.32
C LYS A 112 0.77 9.42 -14.73
N ARG A 113 0.44 8.36 -15.47
CA ARG A 113 -0.40 7.27 -14.96
C ARG A 113 0.44 6.01 -14.79
N VAL A 114 0.71 5.68 -13.54
CA VAL A 114 1.33 4.42 -13.16
C VAL A 114 0.20 3.46 -12.80
N ARG A 115 0.19 2.27 -13.38
CA ARG A 115 -0.56 1.12 -12.85
C ARG A 115 0.46 0.16 -12.25
N ARG A 116 0.07 -0.55 -11.20
CA ARG A 116 0.94 -1.56 -10.60
C ARG A 116 0.24 -2.91 -10.60
N PHE A 117 0.85 -3.89 -11.21
CA PHE A 117 0.32 -5.24 -11.28
C PHE A 117 1.05 -6.12 -10.26
N CYS A 118 0.30 -6.82 -9.43
CA CYS A 118 0.80 -7.73 -8.42
C CYS A 118 0.73 -9.17 -8.95
N TYR A 119 1.81 -9.91 -8.76
CA TYR A 119 1.96 -11.32 -9.11
C TYR A 119 2.44 -12.12 -7.91
N ARG A 120 2.37 -13.45 -8.01
CA ARG A 120 2.78 -14.34 -6.91
C ARG A 120 4.28 -14.26 -6.62
N SER A 121 5.11 -14.09 -7.63
CA SER A 121 6.53 -13.82 -7.44
C SER A 121 7.12 -13.23 -8.72
N ARG A 122 8.39 -12.86 -8.68
CA ARG A 122 9.11 -12.39 -9.87
C ARG A 122 9.22 -13.47 -10.95
N LEU A 123 9.28 -14.74 -10.54
CA LEU A 123 9.39 -15.89 -11.45
C LEU A 123 8.02 -16.37 -11.94
N ASP A 124 6.98 -16.20 -11.12
CA ASP A 124 5.60 -16.57 -11.45
C ASP A 124 4.75 -15.32 -11.69
N ARG A 125 4.76 -14.86 -12.95
CA ARG A 125 3.96 -13.72 -13.44
C ARG A 125 2.80 -14.15 -14.34
N HIS A 126 2.35 -15.39 -14.23
CA HIS A 126 1.29 -15.91 -15.10
C HIS A 126 -0.10 -15.41 -14.66
N THR A 127 -0.28 -15.21 -13.35
CA THR A 127 -1.56 -14.78 -12.79
C THR A 127 -1.41 -13.43 -12.11
N ILE A 128 -2.17 -12.44 -12.58
CA ILE A 128 -2.31 -11.16 -11.89
C ILE A 128 -3.17 -11.39 -10.65
N LEU A 129 -2.61 -11.14 -9.46
CA LEU A 129 -3.30 -11.22 -8.18
C LEU A 129 -4.09 -9.95 -7.90
N ALA A 130 -3.51 -8.80 -8.23
CA ALA A 130 -4.15 -7.50 -8.05
C ALA A 130 -3.59 -6.43 -9.00
N GLU A 131 -4.35 -5.35 -9.20
CA GLU A 131 -3.92 -4.12 -9.87
C GLU A 131 -4.14 -2.94 -8.92
N PHE A 132 -3.07 -2.22 -8.57
CA PHE A 132 -3.16 -0.98 -7.81
C PHE A 132 -3.07 0.24 -8.73
N ARG A 133 -4.07 1.12 -8.59
CA ARG A 133 -4.21 2.38 -9.32
C ARG A 133 -4.02 3.52 -8.31
N PRO A 134 -2.82 4.11 -8.24
CA PRO A 134 -2.52 5.16 -7.28
C PRO A 134 -3.38 6.41 -7.50
N PRO A 135 -3.55 7.23 -6.46
CA PRO A 135 -4.26 8.49 -6.59
C PRO A 135 -3.49 9.43 -7.52
N ARG A 136 -4.20 10.29 -8.23
CA ARG A 136 -3.56 11.32 -9.05
C ARG A 136 -2.94 12.38 -8.15
N VAL A 137 -1.69 12.72 -8.38
CA VAL A 137 -1.00 13.82 -7.69
C VAL A 137 -0.80 15.02 -8.62
N ARG A 138 -0.94 16.23 -8.08
CA ARG A 138 -0.60 17.51 -8.71
C ARG A 138 0.93 17.64 -8.85
N LYS A 139 1.39 18.59 -9.68
CA LYS A 139 2.80 19.00 -9.66
C LYS A 139 3.14 19.46 -8.23
N GLY A 140 4.14 18.84 -7.60
CA GLY A 140 4.49 19.06 -6.19
C GLY A 140 3.98 18.01 -5.19
N GLY A 141 3.35 16.91 -5.65
CA GLY A 141 3.03 15.74 -4.80
C GLY A 141 1.67 15.76 -4.11
N ASN A 142 0.97 16.91 -4.09
CA ASN A 142 -0.36 17.02 -3.47
C ASN A 142 -1.42 16.19 -4.19
N LEU A 143 -2.30 15.50 -3.46
CA LEU A 143 -3.40 14.73 -4.04
C LEU A 143 -4.32 15.63 -4.88
N LYS A 144 -4.69 15.16 -6.08
CA LYS A 144 -5.71 15.81 -6.92
C LYS A 144 -7.09 15.35 -6.44
N PRO A 145 -8.00 16.27 -6.08
CA PRO A 145 -9.37 15.92 -5.72
C PRO A 145 -10.11 15.22 -6.88
N GLY A 146 -11.03 14.32 -6.55
CA GLY A 146 -12.04 13.80 -7.47
C GLY A 146 -11.86 12.38 -8.00
N LEU A 147 -10.73 11.71 -7.74
CA LEU A 147 -10.57 10.27 -8.05
C LEU A 147 -9.81 9.56 -6.93
N PRO A 148 -10.46 8.69 -6.14
CA PRO A 148 -9.79 7.89 -5.12
C PRO A 148 -8.80 6.92 -5.76
N ALA A 149 -7.81 6.49 -4.98
CA ALA A 149 -6.98 5.35 -5.37
C ALA A 149 -7.87 4.11 -5.47
N GLN A 150 -7.48 3.14 -6.30
CA GLN A 150 -8.23 1.90 -6.46
C GLN A 150 -7.30 0.69 -6.32
N LEU A 151 -7.83 -0.39 -5.78
CA LEU A 151 -7.20 -1.70 -5.77
C LEU A 151 -8.17 -2.71 -6.40
N VAL A 152 -7.82 -3.24 -7.56
CA VAL A 152 -8.57 -4.32 -8.19
C VAL A 152 -7.97 -5.63 -7.73
N LEU A 153 -8.74 -6.43 -7.00
CA LEU A 153 -8.35 -7.74 -6.50
C LEU A 153 -8.95 -8.85 -7.37
N ASN A 154 -8.10 -9.70 -7.93
CA ASN A 154 -8.54 -10.89 -8.65
C ASN A 154 -8.81 -12.04 -7.67
N PRO A 155 -9.66 -13.02 -8.01
CA PRO A 155 -9.98 -14.14 -7.12
C PRO A 155 -8.75 -14.87 -6.56
N ALA A 156 -7.72 -15.07 -7.40
CA ALA A 156 -6.46 -15.70 -7.00
C ALA A 156 -5.67 -14.91 -5.95
N GLY A 157 -5.89 -13.59 -5.85
CA GLY A 157 -5.24 -12.73 -4.86
C GLY A 157 -5.93 -12.70 -3.50
N ARG A 158 -7.18 -13.18 -3.38
CA ARG A 158 -7.96 -13.10 -2.13
C ARG A 158 -7.26 -13.71 -0.91
N PRO A 159 -6.62 -14.89 -0.99
CA PRO A 159 -5.91 -15.47 0.17
C PRO A 159 -4.72 -14.63 0.64
N LEU A 160 -4.26 -13.68 -0.18
CA LEU A 160 -3.06 -12.87 0.05
C LEU A 160 -3.42 -11.40 0.26
N PHE A 161 -4.71 -11.10 0.48
CA PHE A 161 -5.21 -9.75 0.42
C PHE A 161 -4.53 -8.81 1.41
N HIS A 162 -4.28 -9.25 2.65
CA HIS A 162 -3.57 -8.44 3.64
C HIS A 162 -2.15 -8.07 3.18
N HIS A 163 -1.41 -9.01 2.58
CA HIS A 163 -0.08 -8.73 2.04
C HIS A 163 -0.13 -7.82 0.82
N ILE A 164 -1.11 -8.01 -0.06
CA ILE A 164 -1.33 -7.15 -1.23
C ILE A 164 -1.63 -5.71 -0.79
N LEU A 165 -2.55 -5.55 0.16
CA LEU A 165 -2.95 -4.24 0.66
C LEU A 165 -1.79 -3.54 1.38
N MET A 166 -1.11 -4.24 2.29
CA MET A 166 0.04 -3.71 3.02
C MET A 166 1.17 -3.28 2.08
N SER A 167 1.57 -4.16 1.16
CA SER A 167 2.65 -3.86 0.21
C SER A 167 2.28 -2.72 -0.75
N ALA A 168 1.03 -2.63 -1.20
CA ALA A 168 0.57 -1.52 -2.05
C ALA A 168 0.67 -0.16 -1.33
N LEU A 169 0.26 -0.09 -0.05
CA LEU A 169 0.36 1.14 0.76
C LEU A 169 1.81 1.59 0.94
N ILE A 170 2.71 0.64 1.27
CA ILE A 170 4.13 0.92 1.45
C ILE A 170 4.75 1.41 0.14
N ILE A 171 4.54 0.69 -0.97
CA ILE A 171 5.09 1.04 -2.28
C ILE A 171 4.62 2.44 -2.71
N GLU A 172 3.36 2.78 -2.44
CA GLU A 172 2.85 4.11 -2.75
C GLU A 172 3.48 5.19 -1.89
N ARG A 173 3.67 4.95 -0.59
CA ARG A 173 4.36 5.88 0.29
C ARG A 173 5.82 6.08 -0.12
N VAL A 174 6.53 5.02 -0.48
CA VAL A 174 7.90 5.10 -1.03
C VAL A 174 7.92 5.97 -2.28
N ARG A 175 7.01 5.74 -3.24
CA ARG A 175 6.94 6.54 -4.48
C ARG A 175 6.76 8.03 -4.20
N LEU A 176 5.98 8.39 -3.19
CA LEU A 176 5.68 9.79 -2.84
C LEU A 176 6.77 10.46 -2.00
N GLN A 177 7.66 9.70 -1.35
CA GLN A 177 8.77 10.22 -0.55
C GLN A 177 10.06 10.46 -1.37
N VAL A 178 10.21 9.85 -2.55
CA VAL A 178 11.37 10.10 -3.42
C VAL A 178 11.26 11.51 -4.01
N ASP A 179 12.25 12.38 -3.73
CA ASP A 179 12.33 13.74 -4.29
C ASP A 179 12.34 13.67 -5.83
N PRO A 180 11.44 14.36 -6.54
CA PRO A 180 11.45 14.42 -8.00
C PRO A 180 12.69 15.14 -8.60
N ARG A 181 13.65 15.59 -7.78
CA ARG A 181 14.88 16.29 -8.19
C ARG A 181 16.17 15.47 -7.98
N GLY A 182 16.10 14.15 -8.15
CA GLY A 182 17.28 13.36 -8.51
C GLY A 182 17.78 13.75 -9.89
#